data_AF-A0A0L0JZ68-F1
#
_entry.id   AF-A0A0L0JZ68-F1
#
_cell.length_a   1.000
_cell.length_b   1.000
_cell.length_c   1.000
_cell.angle_alpha   90.00
_cell.angle_beta   90.00
_cell.angle_gamma   90.00
#
_symmetry.space_group_name_H-M   'P 1'
#
loop_
_entity.id
_entity.type
_entity.pdbx_description
1 polymer ?
#
loop_
_entity_poly.entity_id
_entity_poly.type
_entity_poly.pdbx_seq_one_letter_code
_entity_poly.pdbx_strand_id
1 'polypeptide(L)'
;MLIAPLALTILAGCAMNKSDDEASSSGTSTSRDAADSLEKVSSSIYELIKVKGKASDSRAGVMDCSGKDTKKYFQVFHPWSFHPASAGDLGAAMEQLKTELPKHGWKIVEYGPDSSKNKNINLTADNDEKKVGVHIVQMSKDDPPGLSLNLVSGCYQVPEGEEVQRF
;
A
#
# COMPACT_ATOMS: atom_id res chain seq x y z
N MET A 1 -10.53 57.83 32.98
CA MET A 1 -10.45 56.43 32.55
C MET A 1 -11.37 56.28 31.34
N LEU A 2 -10.79 56.10 30.14
CA LEU A 2 -11.49 55.98 28.86
C LEU A 2 -11.70 54.50 28.48
N ILE A 3 -12.70 54.28 27.63
CA ILE A 3 -13.40 53.03 27.32
C ILE A 3 -12.70 52.24 26.18
N ALA A 4 -12.41 50.96 26.44
CA ALA A 4 -12.62 49.74 25.62
C ALA A 4 -11.95 49.58 24.21
N PRO A 5 -11.93 48.36 23.60
CA PRO A 5 -10.73 47.72 23.04
C PRO A 5 -10.76 47.56 21.50
N LEU A 6 -9.60 47.48 20.83
CA LEU A 6 -9.56 47.14 19.41
C LEU A 6 -8.45 46.12 19.06
N ALA A 7 -8.95 44.93 18.71
CA ALA A 7 -8.51 43.96 17.70
C ALA A 7 -7.03 43.51 17.63
N LEU A 8 -6.86 42.22 17.95
CA LEU A 8 -5.76 41.35 17.52
C LEU A 8 -5.84 41.14 15.99
N THR A 9 -4.84 41.59 15.23
CA THR A 9 -4.65 41.16 13.84
C THR A 9 -3.61 40.04 13.80
N ILE A 10 -4.11 38.80 13.76
CA ILE A 10 -3.29 37.62 13.52
C ILE A 10 -3.01 37.60 12.01
N LEU A 11 -1.77 37.88 11.61
CA LEU A 11 -1.30 37.58 10.25
C LEU A 11 -1.16 36.06 10.11
N ALA A 12 -2.26 35.40 9.74
CA ALA A 12 -2.21 34.08 9.15
C ALA A 12 -1.68 34.22 7.71
N GLY A 13 -0.37 34.09 7.55
CA GLY A 13 0.32 34.18 6.27
C GLY A 13 0.76 32.82 5.75
N CYS A 14 -0.15 32.18 5.02
CA CYS A 14 0.07 31.20 3.95
C CYS A 14 0.85 29.91 4.27
N ALA A 15 0.08 28.89 4.65
CA ALA A 15 0.38 27.50 4.33
C ALA A 15 0.55 27.34 2.81
N MET A 16 1.69 26.80 2.39
CA MET A 16 1.82 26.03 1.15
C MET A 16 2.16 24.61 1.57
N ASN A 17 1.14 23.84 1.97
CA ASN A 17 1.29 22.40 2.03
C ASN A 17 1.26 21.92 0.56
N LYS A 18 2.42 21.89 -0.08
CA LYS A 18 2.60 21.03 -1.25
C LYS A 18 2.60 19.63 -0.68
N SER A 19 1.46 18.96 -0.78
CA SER A 19 1.41 17.51 -0.59
C SER A 19 2.13 16.90 -1.78
N ASP A 20 3.46 16.96 -1.77
CA ASP A 20 4.26 16.01 -2.51
C ASP A 20 3.94 14.65 -1.87
N ASP A 21 3.61 13.65 -2.69
CA ASP A 21 3.40 12.26 -2.28
C ASP A 21 4.72 11.67 -1.75
N GLU A 22 5.22 12.20 -0.65
CA GLU A 22 6.31 11.59 0.11
C GLU A 22 5.75 10.34 0.77
N ALA A 23 6.16 9.18 0.24
CA ALA A 23 5.91 7.91 0.89
C ALA A 23 6.36 8.00 2.37
N SER A 24 5.45 7.58 3.27
CA SER A 24 5.67 7.68 4.71
C SER A 24 6.98 7.00 5.13
N SER A 25 7.74 7.60 6.05
CA SER A 25 8.99 6.99 6.52
C SER A 25 8.71 5.67 7.25
N SER A 26 9.45 4.63 6.88
CA SER A 26 9.43 3.29 7.49
C SER A 26 10.68 3.01 8.35
N GLY A 27 11.54 4.02 8.54
CA GLY A 27 12.74 3.93 9.37
C GLY A 27 13.96 3.40 8.61
N THR A 28 14.87 2.74 9.32
CA THR A 28 16.14 2.22 8.76
C THR A 28 16.07 0.71 8.58
N SER A 29 16.43 0.20 7.39
CA SER A 29 16.47 -1.24 7.09
C SER A 29 17.37 -1.54 5.90
N THR A 30 17.88 -2.77 5.80
CA THR A 30 18.49 -3.25 4.56
C THR A 30 17.39 -3.60 3.54
N SER A 31 17.71 -3.59 2.24
CA SER A 31 16.72 -3.92 1.21
C SER A 31 16.16 -5.34 1.32
N ARG A 32 16.97 -6.30 1.80
CA ARG A 32 16.56 -7.69 2.02
C ARG A 32 15.63 -7.82 3.22
N ASP A 33 16.00 -7.24 4.37
CA ASP A 33 15.17 -7.33 5.58
C ASP A 33 13.81 -6.64 5.39
N ALA A 34 13.80 -5.50 4.68
CA ALA A 34 12.58 -4.82 4.31
C ALA A 34 11.70 -5.69 3.39
N ALA A 35 12.28 -6.31 2.37
CA ALA A 35 11.56 -7.18 1.43
C ALA A 35 10.99 -8.41 2.15
N ASP A 36 11.78 -9.10 2.97
CA ASP A 36 11.33 -10.25 3.76
C ASP A 36 10.21 -9.86 4.74
N SER A 37 10.28 -8.66 5.31
CA SER A 37 9.21 -8.13 6.17
C SER A 37 7.93 -7.85 5.38
N LEU A 38 8.04 -7.28 4.19
CA LEU A 38 6.89 -7.03 3.32
C LEU A 38 6.24 -8.35 2.87
N GLU A 39 7.02 -9.38 2.52
CA GLU A 39 6.51 -10.70 2.15
C GLU A 39 5.73 -11.37 3.29
N LYS A 40 6.17 -11.21 4.54
CA LYS A 40 5.42 -11.68 5.72
C LYS A 40 4.08 -10.96 5.85
N VAL A 41 4.05 -9.64 5.65
CA VAL A 41 2.79 -8.87 5.62
C VAL A 41 1.91 -9.34 4.48
N SER A 42 2.48 -9.56 3.30
CA SER A 42 1.78 -10.05 2.11
C SER A 42 1.14 -11.42 2.32
N SER A 43 1.89 -12.34 2.94
CA SER A 43 1.40 -13.66 3.30
C SER A 43 0.23 -13.57 4.28
N SER A 44 0.24 -12.60 5.21
CA SER A 44 -0.90 -12.40 6.11
C SER A 44 -2.17 -11.97 5.37
N ILE A 45 -2.07 -11.22 4.26
CA ILE A 45 -3.24 -10.87 3.42
C ILE A 45 -3.77 -12.12 2.70
N TYR A 46 -2.89 -12.99 2.21
CA TYR A 46 -3.30 -14.26 1.59
C TYR A 46 -4.18 -15.11 2.54
N GLU A 47 -3.82 -15.20 3.82
CA GLU A 47 -4.61 -15.92 4.83
C GLU A 47 -6.00 -15.28 5.08
N LEU A 48 -6.19 -14.01 4.74
CA LEU A 48 -7.49 -13.33 4.87
C LEU A 48 -8.44 -13.62 3.70
N ILE A 49 -7.95 -14.10 2.55
CA ILE A 49 -8.79 -14.38 1.38
C ILE A 49 -9.81 -15.49 1.67
N LYS A 50 -9.45 -16.48 2.50
CA LYS A 50 -10.30 -17.60 2.98
C LYS A 50 -11.12 -18.31 1.90
N VAL A 51 -10.70 -18.21 0.64
CA VAL A 51 -11.24 -18.90 -0.53
C VAL A 51 -10.17 -19.85 -1.04
N LYS A 52 -10.57 -21.06 -1.46
CA LYS A 52 -9.63 -22.03 -2.03
C LYS A 52 -9.09 -21.49 -3.36
N GLY A 53 -7.77 -21.46 -3.52
CA GLY A 53 -7.13 -20.98 -4.75
C GLY A 53 -5.62 -21.15 -4.72
N LYS A 54 -4.93 -20.48 -5.63
CA LYS A 54 -3.47 -20.47 -5.74
C LYS A 54 -2.97 -19.04 -5.89
N ALA A 55 -1.96 -18.68 -5.10
CA ALA A 55 -1.16 -17.50 -5.33
C ALA A 55 -0.09 -17.78 -6.41
N SER A 56 0.29 -16.76 -7.18
CA SER A 56 1.51 -16.81 -8.00
C SER A 56 2.74 -16.82 -7.11
N ASP A 57 3.79 -17.49 -7.57
CA ASP A 57 5.10 -17.43 -6.92
C ASP A 57 5.85 -16.18 -7.41
N SER A 58 5.92 -15.16 -6.56
CA SER A 58 6.64 -13.92 -6.79
C SER A 58 7.42 -13.55 -5.54
N ARG A 59 8.48 -12.76 -5.73
CA ARG A 59 9.29 -12.22 -4.63
C ARG A 59 9.07 -10.72 -4.56
N ALA A 60 9.28 -10.15 -3.38
CA ALA A 60 9.34 -8.71 -3.27
C ALA A 60 10.51 -8.16 -4.09
N GLY A 61 10.38 -6.93 -4.56
CA GLY A 61 11.42 -6.18 -5.27
C GLY A 61 11.67 -4.83 -4.61
N VAL A 62 12.66 -4.09 -5.12
CA VAL A 62 13.08 -2.79 -4.58
C VAL A 62 12.80 -1.70 -5.60
N MET A 63 12.17 -0.61 -5.18
CA MET A 63 11.92 0.56 -6.01
C MET A 63 12.31 1.85 -5.30
N ASP A 64 12.37 2.94 -6.07
CA ASP A 64 12.81 4.24 -5.57
C ASP A 64 11.73 4.96 -4.76
N CYS A 65 12.18 5.65 -3.73
CA CYS A 65 11.39 6.65 -3.03
C CYS A 65 11.29 7.92 -3.88
N SER A 66 10.07 8.36 -4.21
CA SER A 66 9.84 9.60 -4.94
C SER A 66 10.51 10.78 -4.23
N GLY A 67 11.28 11.58 -4.97
CA GLY A 67 11.92 12.79 -4.46
C GLY A 67 13.09 12.58 -3.47
N LYS A 68 13.53 11.34 -3.22
CA LYS A 68 14.63 11.05 -2.27
C LYS A 68 15.89 10.54 -2.98
N ASP A 69 17.03 10.62 -2.29
CA ASP A 69 18.32 10.09 -2.77
C ASP A 69 18.24 8.57 -2.93
N THR A 70 18.23 8.09 -4.18
CA THR A 70 18.05 6.67 -4.54
C THR A 70 19.20 5.76 -4.13
N LYS A 71 20.32 6.35 -3.65
CA LYS A 71 21.43 5.59 -3.03
C LYS A 71 21.23 5.36 -1.54
N LYS A 72 20.36 6.14 -0.90
CA LYS A 72 20.13 6.12 0.55
C LYS A 72 18.73 5.67 0.92
N TYR A 73 17.75 5.94 0.08
CA TYR A 73 16.34 5.69 0.34
C TYR A 73 15.74 4.77 -0.70
N PHE A 74 14.90 3.85 -0.23
CA PHE A 74 14.24 2.86 -1.06
C PHE A 74 12.91 2.45 -0.43
N GLN A 75 12.04 1.86 -1.23
CA GLN A 75 10.86 1.14 -0.74
C GLN A 75 10.84 -0.25 -1.36
N VAL A 76 10.11 -1.16 -0.74
CA VAL A 76 9.92 -2.51 -1.27
C VAL A 76 8.49 -2.68 -1.72
N PHE A 77 8.29 -3.55 -2.71
CA PHE A 77 6.98 -3.87 -3.24
C PHE A 77 6.86 -5.36 -3.50
N HIS A 78 5.64 -5.89 -3.42
CA HIS A 78 5.39 -7.31 -3.64
C HIS A 78 4.13 -7.49 -4.50
N PRO A 79 4.30 -7.61 -5.83
CA PRO A 79 3.20 -7.86 -6.75
C PRO A 79 2.97 -9.36 -6.88
N TRP A 80 1.72 -9.79 -6.74
CA TRP A 80 1.34 -11.19 -6.92
C TRP A 80 -0.13 -11.30 -7.33
N SER A 81 -0.52 -12.48 -7.77
CA SER A 81 -1.90 -12.75 -8.19
C SER A 81 -2.49 -13.92 -7.42
N PHE A 82 -3.80 -13.86 -7.14
CA PHE A 82 -4.56 -14.95 -6.57
C PHE A 82 -5.59 -15.44 -7.58
N HIS A 83 -5.57 -16.73 -7.87
CA HIS A 83 -6.56 -17.39 -8.73
C HIS A 83 -7.41 -18.35 -7.90
N PRO A 84 -8.72 -18.09 -7.76
CA PRO A 84 -9.60 -19.01 -7.04
C PRO A 84 -9.71 -20.34 -7.79
N ALA A 85 -9.99 -21.42 -7.06
CA ALA A 85 -10.18 -22.75 -7.64
C ALA A 85 -11.44 -22.82 -8.53
N SER A 86 -12.39 -21.91 -8.32
CA SER A 86 -13.57 -21.68 -9.16
C SER A 86 -13.65 -20.20 -9.51
N ALA A 87 -13.86 -19.88 -10.79
CA ALA A 87 -14.05 -18.49 -11.25
C ALA A 87 -15.22 -17.78 -10.53
N GLY A 88 -16.24 -18.55 -10.12
CA GLY A 88 -17.39 -18.01 -9.37
C GLY A 88 -17.04 -17.48 -7.98
N ASP A 89 -15.90 -17.89 -7.41
CA ASP A 89 -15.49 -17.47 -6.07
C ASP A 89 -14.69 -16.16 -6.07
N LEU A 90 -14.40 -15.58 -7.24
CA LEU A 90 -13.60 -14.36 -7.33
C LEU A 90 -14.23 -13.18 -6.56
N GLY A 91 -15.54 -13.00 -6.69
CA GLY A 91 -16.25 -11.95 -5.94
C GLY A 91 -16.26 -12.22 -4.43
N ALA A 92 -16.37 -13.49 -4.03
CA ALA A 92 -16.30 -13.88 -2.62
C ALA A 92 -14.91 -13.59 -2.02
N ALA A 93 -13.83 -13.86 -2.77
CA ALA A 93 -12.47 -13.52 -2.35
C ALA A 93 -12.30 -12.01 -2.10
N MET A 94 -12.82 -11.17 -2.98
CA MET A 94 -12.75 -9.70 -2.85
C MET A 94 -13.57 -9.18 -1.66
N GLU A 95 -14.82 -9.62 -1.49
CA GLU A 95 -15.66 -9.21 -0.36
C GLU A 95 -15.12 -9.73 0.99
N GLN A 96 -14.47 -10.89 1.00
CA GLN A 96 -13.79 -11.40 2.18
C GLN A 96 -12.64 -10.49 2.59
N LEU A 97 -11.78 -10.07 1.65
CA LEU A 97 -10.70 -9.12 1.92
C LEU A 97 -11.24 -7.79 2.47
N LYS A 98 -12.26 -7.22 1.83
CA LYS A 98 -12.94 -6.00 2.30
C LYS A 98 -13.47 -6.12 3.74
N THR A 99 -13.94 -7.31 4.12
CA THR A 99 -14.50 -7.57 5.45
C THR A 99 -13.42 -7.80 6.50
N GLU A 100 -12.35 -8.53 6.15
CA GLU A 100 -11.33 -8.95 7.11
C GLU A 100 -10.22 -7.91 7.29
N LEU A 101 -9.81 -7.21 6.23
CA LEU A 101 -8.72 -6.22 6.31
C LEU A 101 -8.92 -5.23 7.48
N PRO A 102 -10.10 -4.60 7.66
CA PRO A 102 -10.35 -3.70 8.81
C PRO A 102 -10.23 -4.36 10.18
N LYS A 103 -10.59 -5.65 10.30
CA LYS A 103 -10.46 -6.41 11.56
C LYS A 103 -8.99 -6.64 11.93
N HIS A 104 -8.09 -6.52 10.95
CA HIS A 104 -6.65 -6.70 11.09
C HIS A 104 -5.86 -5.36 10.99
N GLY A 105 -6.53 -4.24 11.28
CA GLY A 105 -5.88 -2.93 11.38
C GLY A 105 -5.61 -2.23 10.04
N TRP A 106 -6.16 -2.72 8.94
CA TRP A 106 -6.08 -2.04 7.65
C TRP A 106 -7.24 -1.07 7.48
N LYS A 107 -6.95 0.13 7.02
CA LYS A 107 -7.96 1.13 6.67
C LYS A 107 -8.21 1.08 5.18
N ILE A 108 -9.43 0.71 4.77
CA ILE A 108 -9.84 0.82 3.37
C ILE A 108 -9.99 2.31 3.03
N VAL A 109 -9.22 2.76 2.03
CA VAL A 109 -9.25 4.14 1.52
C VAL A 109 -9.94 4.26 0.18
N GLU A 110 -10.05 3.16 -0.56
CA GLU A 110 -10.78 3.10 -1.83
C GLU A 110 -11.45 1.73 -2.01
N TYR A 111 -12.69 1.72 -2.49
CA TYR A 111 -13.38 0.51 -2.95
C TYR A 111 -14.39 0.85 -4.05
N GLY A 112 -14.25 0.28 -5.23
CA GLY A 112 -15.18 0.53 -6.33
C GLY A 112 -14.61 0.23 -7.72
N PRO A 113 -15.41 0.42 -8.78
CA PRO A 113 -14.96 0.20 -10.15
C PRO A 113 -13.92 1.25 -10.59
N ASP A 114 -12.88 0.79 -11.28
CA ASP A 114 -11.90 1.64 -11.95
C ASP A 114 -12.49 2.35 -13.19
N SER A 115 -11.73 3.31 -13.73
CA SER A 115 -12.09 4.05 -14.94
C SER A 115 -11.76 3.31 -16.23
N SER A 116 -11.23 2.08 -16.14
CA SER A 116 -10.86 1.30 -17.32
C SER A 116 -12.11 0.87 -18.10
N LYS A 117 -11.92 0.46 -19.36
CA LYS A 117 -12.98 -0.17 -20.16
C LYS A 117 -13.56 -1.41 -19.46
N ASN A 118 -12.73 -2.09 -18.66
CA ASN A 118 -13.12 -3.30 -17.97
C ASN A 118 -13.96 -3.03 -16.71
N LYS A 119 -13.82 -1.83 -16.12
CA LYS A 119 -14.45 -1.45 -14.84
C LYS A 119 -14.15 -2.46 -13.75
N ASN A 120 -12.87 -2.82 -13.62
CA ASN A 120 -12.43 -3.76 -12.60
C ASN A 120 -12.72 -3.18 -11.22
N ILE A 121 -13.05 -4.02 -10.24
CA ILE A 121 -13.24 -3.55 -8.87
C ILE A 121 -11.88 -3.40 -8.21
N ASN A 122 -11.57 -2.21 -7.72
CA ASN A 122 -10.38 -1.90 -6.95
C ASN A 122 -10.70 -1.89 -5.46
N LEU A 123 -9.71 -2.27 -4.65
CA LEU A 123 -9.66 -2.08 -3.21
C LEU A 123 -8.26 -1.57 -2.86
N THR A 124 -8.19 -0.39 -2.26
CA THR A 124 -6.95 0.15 -1.70
C THR A 124 -7.09 0.24 -0.19
N ALA A 125 -6.10 -0.26 0.54
CA ALA A 125 -6.07 -0.17 1.99
C ALA A 125 -4.67 0.09 2.53
N ASP A 126 -4.59 0.87 3.61
CA ASP A 126 -3.35 1.24 4.27
C ASP A 126 -3.28 0.65 5.68
N ASN A 127 -2.08 0.29 6.12
CA ASN A 127 -1.80 -0.11 7.49
C ASN A 127 -0.73 0.80 8.10
N ASP A 128 -1.16 1.72 8.97
CA ASP A 128 -0.29 2.74 9.57
C ASP A 128 0.76 2.16 10.52
N GLU A 129 0.46 1.05 11.20
CA GLU A 129 1.40 0.37 12.10
C GLU A 129 2.52 -0.29 11.30
N LYS A 130 2.16 -0.96 10.21
CA LYS A 130 3.10 -1.67 9.33
C LYS A 130 3.81 -0.76 8.34
N LYS A 131 3.30 0.46 8.11
CA LYS A 131 3.73 1.37 7.04
C LYS A 131 3.67 0.69 5.67
N VAL A 132 2.57 -0.01 5.39
CA VAL A 132 2.35 -0.71 4.11
C VAL A 132 0.98 -0.35 3.55
N GLY A 133 0.94 -0.07 2.26
CA GLY A 133 -0.29 0.00 1.47
C GLY A 133 -0.47 -1.26 0.62
N VAL A 134 -1.72 -1.64 0.36
CA VAL A 134 -2.07 -2.68 -0.60
C VAL A 134 -3.09 -2.16 -1.60
N HIS A 135 -2.84 -2.42 -2.88
CA HIS A 135 -3.79 -2.21 -3.96
C HIS A 135 -4.18 -3.56 -4.55
N ILE A 136 -5.48 -3.82 -4.59
CA ILE A 136 -6.07 -5.08 -5.05
C ILE A 136 -7.04 -4.79 -6.19
N VAL A 137 -6.88 -5.49 -7.30
CA VAL A 137 -7.73 -5.34 -8.48
C VAL A 137 -8.39 -6.67 -8.80
N GLN A 138 -9.71 -6.67 -8.92
CA GLN A 138 -10.50 -7.82 -9.32
C GLN A 138 -10.55 -7.93 -10.86
N MET A 139 -9.68 -8.74 -11.43
CA MET A 139 -9.50 -8.94 -12.88
C MET A 139 -10.49 -9.97 -13.43
N SER A 140 -11.79 -9.66 -13.33
CA SER A 140 -12.88 -10.60 -13.69
C SER A 140 -12.94 -11.00 -15.18
N LYS A 141 -12.30 -10.22 -16.05
CA LYS A 141 -12.27 -10.43 -17.51
C LYS A 141 -10.99 -11.08 -18.03
N ASP A 142 -10.04 -11.37 -17.14
CA ASP A 142 -8.81 -12.07 -17.49
C ASP A 142 -9.08 -13.58 -17.61
N ASP A 143 -8.17 -14.29 -18.28
CA ASP A 143 -8.21 -15.75 -18.42
C ASP A 143 -6.87 -16.37 -17.95
N PRO A 144 -6.83 -17.03 -16.79
CA PRO A 144 -7.94 -17.21 -15.84
C PRO A 144 -8.27 -15.92 -15.05
N PRO A 145 -9.52 -15.76 -14.56
CA PRO A 145 -9.89 -14.63 -13.73
C PRO A 145 -9.23 -14.70 -12.35
N GLY A 146 -8.83 -13.55 -11.81
CA GLY A 146 -8.06 -13.50 -10.55
C GLY A 146 -8.06 -12.14 -9.86
N LEU A 147 -7.43 -12.09 -8.70
CA LEU A 147 -7.07 -10.85 -8.02
C LEU A 147 -5.61 -10.52 -8.36
N SER A 148 -5.34 -9.29 -8.75
CA SER A 148 -3.98 -8.73 -8.77
C SER A 148 -3.76 -7.96 -7.48
N LEU A 149 -2.72 -8.30 -6.73
CA LEU A 149 -2.34 -7.61 -5.50
C LEU A 149 -0.97 -6.97 -5.68
N ASN A 150 -0.83 -5.72 -5.24
CA ASN A 150 0.45 -5.05 -5.15
C ASN A 150 0.57 -4.39 -3.78
N LEU A 151 1.47 -4.90 -2.95
CA LEU A 151 1.81 -4.27 -1.68
C LEU A 151 3.02 -3.38 -1.87
N VAL A 152 3.04 -2.23 -1.19
CA VAL A 152 4.17 -1.29 -1.21
C VAL A 152 4.42 -0.80 0.21
N SER A 153 5.67 -0.81 0.65
CA SER A 153 6.07 -0.23 1.94
C SER A 153 6.16 1.29 1.86
N GLY A 154 6.25 1.95 3.00
CA GLY A 154 6.81 3.28 3.07
C GLY A 154 8.32 3.28 2.77
N CYS A 155 8.93 4.45 2.84
CA CYS A 155 10.33 4.67 2.51
C CYS A 155 11.26 4.31 3.65
N TYR A 156 12.18 3.38 3.39
CA TYR A 156 13.30 3.06 4.25
C TYR A 156 14.52 3.89 3.90
N GLN A 157 15.36 4.15 4.91
CA GLN A 157 16.74 4.55 4.73
C GLN A 157 17.67 3.36 4.94
N VAL A 158 18.68 3.19 4.10
CA VAL A 158 19.71 2.17 4.30
C VAL A 158 20.58 2.52 5.53
N PRO A 159 21.08 1.54 6.31
CA PRO A 159 22.02 1.80 7.40
C PRO A 159 23.30 2.51 6.92
N GLU A 160 24.01 3.16 7.85
CA GLU A 160 25.29 3.78 7.54
C GLU A 160 26.30 2.73 7.05
N GLY A 161 26.99 3.03 5.94
CA GLY A 161 27.97 2.14 5.32
C GLY A 161 27.37 1.03 4.44
N GLU A 162 26.05 0.93 4.35
CA GLU A 162 25.34 -0.02 3.49
C GLU A 162 24.80 0.68 2.24
N GLU A 163 24.52 -0.10 1.19
CA GLU A 163 23.96 0.38 -0.07
C GLU A 163 22.59 -0.23 -0.35
N VAL A 164 21.76 0.50 -1.10
CA VAL A 164 20.48 -0.03 -1.59
C VAL A 164 20.75 -1.16 -2.58
N GLN A 165 20.37 -2.38 -2.22
CA GLN A 165 20.48 -3.55 -3.09
C GLN A 165 19.22 -3.67 -3.96
N ARG A 166 19.37 -3.97 -5.26
CA ARG A 166 18.26 -4.10 -6.20
C ARG A 166 18.21 -5.52 -6.77
N PHE A 167 17.02 -6.11 -6.77
CA PHE A 167 16.73 -7.46 -7.24
C PHE A 167 15.32 -7.50 -7.82
#